data_AF-A0A380HAI7-F1
#
_entry.id   AF-A0A380HAI7-F1
#
_cell.length_a   1.000
_cell.length_b   1.000
_cell.length_c   1.000
_cell.angle_alpha   90.00
_cell.angle_beta   90.00
_cell.angle_gamma   90.00
#
_symmetry.space_group_name_H-M   'P 1'
#
loop_
_entity.id
_entity.type
_entity.pdbx_description
1 polymer ?
#
loop_
_entity_poly.entity_id
_entity_poly.type
_entity_poly.pdbx_seq_one_letter_code
_entity_poly.pdbx_strand_id
1 'polypeptide(L)'
;MERYLDDFNVKIVTSAHSGGAYVTECPLYEIDHYENEFNNLTSLFIPKVTDNDAFYEDFDFAVQIIDLLVDDEKGCPWDKVQTHKSLKRYLLEETFELFEAIDNEDDWHMIEELGDILLQVLLHTSIGKKEGYMDIKEVIESLNAKMIRRHPHIFSNVQAQSEDDLKDIWSQAKEKEGKKLRVKFEKVFADHFLKLYDETKNKQVDEDTLRHFLQQGENQT
;
A
#
# COMPACT_ATOMS: atom_id res chain seq x y z
N MET A 1 7.25 -19.27 6.32
CA MET A 1 7.12 -18.48 7.56
C MET A 1 6.72 -17.06 7.17
N GLU A 2 5.58 -16.87 6.49
CA GLU A 2 5.12 -15.53 6.03
C GLU A 2 3.90 -15.02 6.81
N ARG A 3 3.28 -15.88 7.63
CA ARG A 3 2.06 -15.59 8.41
C ARG A 3 2.11 -16.01 9.88
N TYR A 4 3.15 -16.76 10.24
CA TYR A 4 3.39 -17.24 11.59
C TYR A 4 4.85 -16.93 11.88
N LEU A 5 5.10 -16.32 13.04
CA LEU A 5 6.44 -16.08 13.53
C LEU A 5 7.20 -17.40 13.65
N ASP A 6 8.52 -17.35 13.47
CA ASP A 6 9.38 -18.52 13.50
C ASP A 6 9.25 -19.28 14.83
N ASP A 7 9.12 -18.55 15.93
CA ASP A 7 8.98 -19.09 17.29
C ASP A 7 7.54 -19.54 17.64
N PHE A 8 6.60 -19.46 16.70
CA PHE A 8 5.20 -19.83 16.94
C PHE A 8 5.07 -21.33 17.25
N ASN A 9 4.48 -21.66 18.39
CA ASN A 9 4.32 -23.06 18.81
C ASN A 9 3.30 -23.79 17.94
N VAL A 10 3.73 -24.92 17.39
CA VAL A 10 2.93 -25.85 16.59
C VAL A 10 2.93 -27.23 17.24
N LYS A 11 2.02 -28.10 16.79
CA LYS A 11 1.92 -29.48 17.29
C LYS A 11 2.05 -30.48 16.16
N ILE A 12 3.07 -31.32 16.23
CA ILE A 12 3.21 -32.51 15.38
C ILE A 12 2.38 -33.61 16.04
N VAL A 13 1.33 -34.07 15.36
CA VAL A 13 0.37 -35.05 15.87
C VAL A 13 0.46 -36.32 15.04
N THR A 14 0.92 -37.42 15.64
CA THR A 14 1.03 -38.73 14.98
C THR A 14 -0.02 -39.69 15.55
N SER A 15 -0.57 -40.56 14.70
CA SER A 15 -1.48 -41.63 15.13
C SER A 15 -2.79 -41.13 15.79
N ALA A 16 -3.29 -39.96 15.36
CA ALA A 16 -4.46 -39.30 15.93
C ALA A 16 -5.74 -40.18 15.96
N HIS A 17 -5.86 -41.15 15.06
CA HIS A 17 -7.01 -42.05 14.93
C HIS A 17 -6.80 -43.44 15.55
N SER A 18 -5.60 -43.78 16.00
CA SER A 18 -5.23 -45.14 16.42
C SER A 18 -4.90 -45.19 17.89
N GLY A 19 -5.90 -45.09 18.78
CA GLY A 19 -5.84 -45.47 20.22
C GLY A 19 -4.77 -44.83 21.12
N GLY A 20 -3.85 -44.04 20.56
CA GLY A 20 -2.68 -43.46 21.21
C GLY A 20 -2.08 -42.41 20.27
N ALA A 21 -2.64 -41.21 20.31
CA ALA A 21 -2.07 -40.06 19.64
C ALA A 21 -0.79 -39.65 20.39
N TYR A 22 0.29 -39.44 19.64
CA TYR A 22 1.50 -38.82 20.14
C TYR A 22 1.53 -37.37 19.66
N VAL A 23 1.81 -36.44 20.58
CA VAL A 23 1.81 -35.01 20.29
C VAL A 23 3.13 -34.43 20.76
N THR A 24 3.88 -33.87 19.82
CA THR A 24 5.11 -33.10 20.07
C THR A 24 4.81 -31.64 19.82
N GLU A 25 5.04 -30.79 20.82
CA GLU A 25 4.92 -29.34 20.69
C GLU A 25 6.33 -28.76 20.49
N CYS A 26 6.49 -27.95 19.45
CA CYS A 26 7.76 -27.30 19.12
C CYS A 26 7.52 -25.96 18.43
N PRO A 27 8.51 -25.04 18.44
CA PRO A 27 8.50 -23.86 17.59
C PRO A 27 8.45 -24.23 16.10
N LEU A 28 7.81 -23.39 15.28
CA LEU A 28 7.69 -23.57 13.83
C LEU A 28 9.06 -23.74 13.14
N TYR A 29 10.10 -23.06 13.60
CA TYR A 29 11.45 -23.18 13.05
C TYR A 29 12.16 -24.50 13.40
N GLU A 30 11.70 -25.26 14.40
CA GLU A 30 12.33 -26.53 14.84
C GLU A 30 11.64 -27.76 14.25
N ILE A 31 10.60 -27.60 13.42
CA ILE A 31 9.83 -28.72 12.88
C ILE A 31 10.72 -29.74 12.15
N ASP A 32 11.73 -29.28 11.44
CA ASP A 32 12.67 -30.11 10.68
C ASP A 32 13.59 -30.96 11.58
N HIS A 33 13.78 -30.58 12.84
CA HIS A 33 14.50 -31.39 13.82
C HIS A 33 13.76 -32.69 14.20
N TYR A 34 12.47 -32.81 13.86
CA TYR A 34 11.64 -33.97 14.14
C TYR A 34 11.40 -34.85 12.89
N GLU A 35 12.36 -34.90 11.95
CA GLU A 35 12.25 -35.65 10.69
C GLU A 35 11.77 -37.11 10.85
N ASN A 36 12.17 -37.77 11.94
CA ASN A 36 11.83 -39.15 12.25
C ASN A 36 10.36 -39.34 12.68
N GLU A 37 9.66 -38.26 13.01
CA GLU A 37 8.24 -38.27 13.40
C GLU A 37 7.30 -38.10 12.20
N PHE A 38 7.78 -37.66 11.03
CA PHE A 38 6.96 -37.49 9.83
C PHE A 38 6.74 -38.81 9.09
N ASN A 39 5.49 -39.24 9.07
CA ASN A 39 5.02 -40.36 8.26
C ASN A 39 3.59 -40.07 7.75
N ASN A 40 2.98 -41.04 7.08
CA ASN A 40 1.64 -40.89 6.51
C ASN A 40 0.50 -40.81 7.56
N LEU A 41 0.81 -40.91 8.86
CA LEU A 41 -0.11 -40.73 9.98
C LEU A 41 0.17 -39.46 10.79
N THR A 42 1.06 -38.60 10.30
CA THR A 42 1.46 -37.34 10.95
C THR A 42 0.68 -36.17 10.38
N SER A 43 0.11 -35.36 11.27
CA SER A 43 -0.57 -34.10 10.96
C SER A 43 0.13 -32.98 11.71
N LEU A 44 0.33 -31.83 11.07
CA LEU A 44 0.76 -30.62 11.73
C LEU A 44 -0.47 -29.79 12.14
N PHE A 45 -0.67 -29.60 13.43
CA PHE A 45 -1.66 -28.69 13.96
C PHE A 45 -1.01 -27.33 14.23
N ILE A 46 -1.49 -26.31 13.54
CA ILE A 46 -1.08 -24.93 13.71
C ILE A 46 -2.24 -24.21 14.40
N PRO A 47 -2.09 -23.80 15.68
CA PRO A 47 -3.10 -23.01 16.38
C PRO A 47 -3.45 -21.74 15.60
N LYS A 48 -4.72 -21.30 15.67
CA LYS A 48 -5.10 -20.00 15.14
C LYS A 48 -4.36 -18.91 15.90
N VAL A 49 -3.72 -17.99 15.18
CA VAL A 49 -3.18 -16.76 15.75
C VAL A 49 -4.32 -15.91 16.32
N THR A 50 -4.22 -15.55 17.59
CA THR A 50 -5.18 -14.68 18.28
C THR A 50 -4.65 -13.28 18.53
N ASP A 51 -3.34 -13.09 18.39
CA ASP A 51 -2.69 -11.79 18.50
C ASP A 51 -2.76 -11.06 17.15
N ASN A 52 -3.16 -9.80 17.17
CA ASN A 52 -3.27 -9.01 15.95
C ASN A 52 -1.89 -8.60 15.42
N ASP A 53 -0.90 -8.47 16.30
CA ASP A 53 0.45 -7.99 15.94
C ASP A 53 1.12 -8.91 14.90
N ALA A 54 0.79 -10.21 14.94
CA ALA A 54 1.25 -11.20 13.98
C ALA A 54 0.68 -11.02 12.55
N PHE A 55 -0.25 -10.09 12.34
CA PHE A 55 -0.82 -9.76 11.03
C PHE A 55 -0.46 -8.36 10.52
N TYR A 56 0.38 -7.58 11.22
CA TYR A 56 0.68 -6.21 10.79
C TYR A 56 1.42 -6.09 9.46
N GLU A 57 2.12 -7.15 9.03
CA GLU A 57 2.75 -7.22 7.72
C GLU A 57 1.79 -7.74 6.62
N ASP A 58 0.58 -8.19 6.97
CA ASP A 58 -0.38 -8.75 6.03
C ASP A 58 -1.27 -7.65 5.41
N PHE A 59 -1.19 -7.52 4.09
CA PHE A 59 -1.97 -6.54 3.33
C PHE A 59 -3.49 -6.73 3.46
N ASP A 60 -3.98 -7.98 3.47
CA ASP A 60 -5.42 -8.24 3.63
C ASP A 60 -5.89 -7.85 5.03
N PHE A 61 -5.02 -7.91 6.04
CA PHE A 61 -5.32 -7.42 7.38
C PHE A 61 -5.44 -5.89 7.40
N ALA A 62 -4.55 -5.16 6.73
CA ALA A 62 -4.68 -3.71 6.57
C ALA A 62 -6.02 -3.33 5.90
N VAL A 63 -6.39 -4.01 4.80
CA VAL A 63 -7.70 -3.80 4.14
C VAL A 63 -8.86 -4.03 5.11
N GLN A 64 -8.82 -5.09 5.93
CA GLN A 64 -9.86 -5.38 6.92
C GLN A 64 -9.98 -4.31 8.00
N ILE A 65 -8.84 -3.77 8.47
CA ILE A 65 -8.84 -2.66 9.43
C ILE A 65 -9.55 -1.45 8.83
N ILE A 66 -9.18 -1.05 7.60
CA ILE A 66 -9.77 0.15 6.98
C ILE A 66 -11.26 -0.06 6.67
N ASP A 67 -11.65 -1.25 6.19
CA ASP A 67 -13.06 -1.60 5.99
C ASP A 67 -13.87 -1.49 7.29
N LEU A 68 -13.30 -1.92 8.42
CA LEU A 68 -13.93 -1.77 9.74
C LEU A 68 -14.01 -0.30 10.17
N LEU A 69 -12.98 0.50 9.93
CA LEU A 69 -12.96 1.91 10.30
C LEU A 69 -14.03 2.73 9.55
N VAL A 70 -14.28 2.43 8.27
CA VAL A 70 -15.29 3.15 7.46
C VAL A 70 -16.72 2.60 7.59
N ASP A 71 -16.91 1.52 8.34
CA ASP A 71 -18.19 0.87 8.58
C ASP A 71 -19.21 1.84 9.23
N ASP A 72 -20.46 1.82 8.78
CA ASP A 72 -21.49 2.75 9.27
C ASP A 72 -21.85 2.54 10.75
N GLU A 73 -21.88 1.28 11.19
CA GLU A 73 -22.36 0.89 12.50
C GLU A 73 -21.22 0.87 13.53
N LYS A 74 -20.10 0.26 13.17
CA LYS A 74 -18.97 -0.03 14.07
C LYS A 74 -17.76 0.87 13.84
N GLY A 75 -17.72 1.58 12.71
CA GLY A 75 -16.57 2.35 12.30
C GLY A 75 -16.29 3.56 13.18
N CYS A 76 -15.08 4.08 13.02
CA CYS A 76 -14.62 5.29 13.69
C CYS A 76 -15.49 6.49 13.26
N PRO A 77 -15.90 7.38 14.19
CA PRO A 77 -16.73 8.54 13.84
C PRO A 77 -16.17 9.45 12.77
N TRP A 78 -14.83 9.53 12.65
CA TRP A 78 -14.16 10.34 11.64
C TRP A 78 -14.09 9.61 10.30
N ASP A 79 -13.67 8.35 10.27
CA ASP A 79 -13.46 7.58 9.04
C ASP A 79 -14.77 7.32 8.28
N LYS A 80 -15.83 6.93 8.99
CA LYS A 80 -17.09 6.53 8.35
C LYS A 80 -17.84 7.67 7.64
N VAL A 81 -17.53 8.93 7.98
CA VAL A 81 -18.12 10.12 7.34
C VAL A 81 -17.28 10.67 6.19
N GLN A 82 -16.11 10.07 5.92
CA GLN A 82 -15.24 10.53 4.84
C GLN A 82 -15.85 10.24 3.47
N THR A 83 -15.47 11.08 2.52
CA THR A 83 -15.81 10.95 1.10
C THR A 83 -14.55 11.11 0.27
N HIS A 84 -14.57 10.66 -0.98
CA HIS A 84 -13.45 10.94 -1.89
C HIS A 84 -13.08 12.42 -2.00
N LYS A 85 -14.04 13.33 -1.77
CA LYS A 85 -13.80 14.76 -1.84
C LYS A 85 -13.11 15.30 -0.59
N SER A 86 -13.49 14.83 0.60
CA SER A 86 -12.88 15.26 1.85
C SER A 86 -11.45 14.74 1.99
N LEU A 87 -11.17 13.55 1.43
CA LEU A 87 -9.85 12.93 1.52
C LEU A 87 -8.75 13.58 0.66
N LYS A 88 -9.13 14.32 -0.39
CA LYS A 88 -8.14 14.91 -1.32
C LYS A 88 -7.09 15.79 -0.65
N ARG A 89 -7.46 16.49 0.43
CA ARG A 89 -6.52 17.39 1.11
C ARG A 89 -5.44 16.60 1.85
N TYR A 90 -5.84 15.51 2.52
CA TYR A 90 -4.92 14.68 3.31
C TYR A 90 -3.93 13.98 2.40
N LEU A 91 -4.38 13.44 1.26
CA LEU A 91 -3.44 12.90 0.25
C LEU A 91 -2.38 13.92 -0.20
N LEU A 92 -2.72 15.22 -0.25
CA LEU A 92 -1.77 16.25 -0.59
C LEU A 92 -0.82 16.57 0.59
N GLU A 93 -1.33 16.55 1.82
CA GLU A 93 -0.54 16.67 3.06
C GLU A 93 0.52 15.54 3.12
N GLU A 94 0.12 14.26 3.05
CA GLU A 94 1.06 13.12 3.12
C GLU A 94 2.06 13.13 1.94
N THR A 95 1.66 13.69 0.79
CA THR A 95 2.58 13.85 -0.34
C THR A 95 3.72 14.83 -0.01
N PHE A 96 3.43 15.91 0.73
CA PHE A 96 4.44 16.87 1.15
C PHE A 96 5.29 16.36 2.31
N GLU A 97 4.71 15.59 3.23
CA GLU A 97 5.46 14.91 4.30
C GLU A 97 6.43 13.87 3.70
N LEU A 98 5.99 13.10 2.69
CA LEU A 98 6.88 12.23 1.93
C LEU A 98 8.02 12.99 1.23
N PHE A 99 7.75 14.18 0.69
CA PHE A 99 8.82 15.01 0.11
C PHE A 99 9.84 15.45 1.16
N GLU A 100 9.37 15.79 2.36
CA GLU A 100 10.25 16.16 3.47
C GLU A 100 11.11 14.97 3.91
N ALA A 101 10.53 13.78 4.02
CA ALA A 101 11.28 12.56 4.32
C ALA A 101 12.38 12.29 3.29
N ILE A 102 12.08 12.46 1.99
CA ILE A 102 13.05 12.29 0.90
C ILE A 102 14.17 13.34 0.97
N ASP A 103 13.82 14.61 1.15
CA ASP A 103 14.79 15.71 1.21
C ASP A 103 15.74 15.60 2.40
N ASN A 104 15.27 15.00 3.50
CA ASN A 104 16.07 14.77 4.71
C ASN A 104 16.81 13.42 4.70
N GLU A 105 16.68 12.61 3.65
CA GLU A 105 17.22 11.25 3.58
C GLU A 105 16.83 10.39 4.81
N ASP A 106 15.59 10.58 5.31
CA ASP A 106 15.07 9.87 6.48
C ASP A 106 14.27 8.64 6.05
N ASP A 107 14.94 7.49 6.08
CA ASP A 107 14.35 6.20 5.68
C ASP A 107 13.15 5.80 6.56
N TRP A 108 13.14 6.14 7.85
CA TRP A 108 12.06 5.75 8.77
C TRP A 108 10.82 6.59 8.54
N HIS A 109 11.00 7.91 8.41
CA HIS A 109 9.92 8.81 8.05
C HIS A 109 9.37 8.45 6.66
N MET A 110 10.23 8.08 5.71
CA MET A 110 9.78 7.63 4.39
C MET A 110 8.90 6.37 4.45
N ILE A 111 9.19 5.42 5.34
CA ILE A 111 8.34 4.24 5.56
C ILE A 111 6.96 4.65 6.10
N GLU A 112 6.92 5.57 7.06
CA GLU A 112 5.69 6.11 7.65
C GLU A 112 4.82 6.77 6.58
N GLU A 113 5.38 7.72 5.83
CA GLU A 113 4.65 8.49 4.83
C GLU A 113 4.19 7.66 3.62
N LEU A 114 4.99 6.67 3.20
CA LEU A 114 4.55 5.70 2.20
C LEU A 114 3.38 4.85 2.72
N GLY A 115 3.36 4.56 4.03
CA GLY A 115 2.24 3.95 4.73
C GLY A 115 0.98 4.82 4.68
N ASP A 116 1.11 6.13 4.89
CA ASP A 116 -0.03 7.06 4.86
C ASP A 116 -0.57 7.30 3.44
N ILE A 117 0.31 7.32 2.42
CA ILE A 117 -0.13 7.27 1.03
C ILE A 117 -0.91 5.98 0.74
N LEU A 118 -0.48 4.83 1.28
CA LEU A 118 -1.20 3.57 1.14
C LEU A 118 -2.55 3.62 1.88
N LEU A 119 -2.60 4.21 3.08
CA LEU A 119 -3.84 4.45 3.83
C LEU A 119 -4.85 5.22 3.00
N GLN A 120 -4.44 6.30 2.31
CA GLN A 120 -5.34 7.05 1.42
C GLN A 120 -5.90 6.16 0.30
N VAL A 121 -5.08 5.32 -0.32
CA VAL A 121 -5.54 4.36 -1.35
C VAL A 121 -6.60 3.42 -0.77
N LEU A 122 -6.33 2.85 0.41
CA LEU A 122 -7.25 1.92 1.08
C LEU A 122 -8.56 2.60 1.45
N LEU A 123 -8.53 3.81 2.04
CA LEU A 123 -9.72 4.58 2.37
C LEU A 123 -10.59 4.85 1.14
N HIS A 124 -9.99 5.26 0.02
CA HIS A 124 -10.71 5.45 -1.23
C HIS A 124 -11.37 4.14 -1.70
N THR A 125 -10.65 3.02 -1.65
CA THR A 125 -11.22 1.74 -2.09
C THR A 125 -12.30 1.21 -1.16
N SER A 126 -12.15 1.34 0.16
CA SER A 126 -13.16 0.92 1.14
C SER A 126 -14.43 1.77 1.07
N ILE A 127 -14.31 3.08 0.84
CA ILE A 127 -15.47 3.95 0.56
C ILE A 127 -16.17 3.51 -0.74
N GLY A 128 -15.43 3.24 -1.81
CA GLY A 128 -16.01 2.78 -3.07
C GLY A 128 -16.65 1.39 -2.96
N LYS A 129 -16.11 0.53 -2.09
CA LYS A 129 -16.60 -0.83 -1.82
C LYS A 129 -17.91 -0.79 -1.05
N LYS A 130 -18.00 0.05 -0.04
CA LYS A 130 -19.23 0.34 0.72
C LYS A 130 -20.38 0.77 -0.20
N GLU A 131 -20.08 1.57 -1.21
CA GLU A 131 -21.04 2.06 -2.21
C GLU A 131 -21.23 1.09 -3.40
N GLY A 132 -20.49 -0.02 -3.43
CA GLY A 132 -20.65 -1.10 -4.40
C GLY A 132 -20.10 -0.85 -5.81
N TYR A 133 -19.15 0.08 -6.00
CA TYR A 133 -18.63 0.42 -7.32
C TYR A 133 -17.10 0.33 -7.48
N MET A 134 -16.35 0.06 -6.42
CA MET A 134 -14.89 -0.07 -6.48
C MET A 134 -14.36 -0.96 -5.35
N ASP A 135 -13.38 -1.82 -5.62
CA ASP A 135 -12.61 -2.55 -4.60
C ASP A 135 -11.10 -2.41 -4.85
N ILE A 136 -10.28 -2.63 -3.82
CA ILE A 136 -8.82 -2.59 -3.90
C ILE A 136 -8.28 -3.55 -4.97
N LYS A 137 -8.96 -4.69 -5.17
CA LYS A 137 -8.61 -5.68 -6.19
C LYS A 137 -8.70 -5.11 -7.61
N GLU A 138 -9.69 -4.27 -7.89
CA GLU A 138 -9.84 -3.64 -9.21
C GLU A 138 -8.77 -2.58 -9.45
N VAL A 139 -8.34 -1.88 -8.40
CA VAL A 139 -7.20 -0.94 -8.45
C VAL A 139 -5.90 -1.68 -8.75
N ILE A 140 -5.65 -2.80 -8.05
CA ILE A 140 -4.47 -3.65 -8.26
C ILE A 140 -4.49 -4.28 -9.66
N GLU A 141 -5.63 -4.79 -10.12
CA GLU A 141 -5.78 -5.35 -11.47
C GLU A 141 -5.47 -4.28 -12.53
N SER A 142 -6.04 -3.09 -12.38
CA SER A 142 -5.80 -1.94 -13.27
C SER A 142 -4.32 -1.55 -13.30
N LEU A 143 -3.66 -1.51 -12.14
CA LEU A 143 -2.23 -1.25 -12.02
C LEU A 143 -1.41 -2.32 -12.75
N ASN A 144 -1.62 -3.59 -12.42
CA ASN A 144 -0.87 -4.72 -12.98
C ASN A 144 -1.03 -4.80 -14.50
N ALA A 145 -2.26 -4.72 -15.00
CA ALA A 145 -2.54 -4.71 -16.43
C ALA A 145 -1.87 -3.52 -17.14
N LYS A 146 -1.84 -2.33 -16.51
CA LYS A 146 -1.14 -1.15 -17.03
C LYS A 146 0.38 -1.37 -17.07
N MET A 147 0.96 -1.90 -15.99
CA MET A 147 2.40 -2.08 -15.88
C MET A 147 2.91 -3.13 -16.87
N ILE A 148 2.24 -4.28 -16.97
CA ILE A 148 2.61 -5.32 -17.95
C ILE A 148 2.50 -4.77 -19.38
N ARG A 149 1.37 -4.12 -19.72
CA ARG A 149 1.14 -3.58 -21.07
C ARG A 149 2.14 -2.49 -21.48
N ARG A 150 2.60 -1.65 -20.54
CA ARG A 150 3.53 -0.55 -20.83
C ARG A 150 5.01 -0.94 -20.75
N HIS A 151 5.31 -2.16 -20.29
CA HIS A 151 6.67 -2.69 -20.23
C HIS A 151 6.81 -3.99 -21.04
N PRO A 152 6.45 -4.00 -22.34
CA PRO A 152 6.62 -5.20 -23.17
C PRO A 152 8.10 -5.57 -23.37
N HIS A 153 9.03 -4.68 -23.03
CA HIS A 153 10.46 -4.96 -23.02
C HIS A 153 10.92 -5.77 -21.80
N ILE A 154 10.11 -5.82 -20.74
CA ILE A 154 10.34 -6.68 -19.56
C ILE A 154 9.49 -7.95 -19.66
N PHE A 155 8.21 -7.82 -20.04
CA PHE A 155 7.23 -8.91 -19.97
C PHE A 155 6.95 -9.58 -21.33
N SER A 156 7.67 -9.23 -22.39
CA SER A 156 7.51 -9.79 -23.73
C SER A 156 8.84 -9.72 -24.51
N ASN A 157 8.79 -9.88 -25.84
CA ASN A 157 9.98 -9.94 -26.69
C ASN A 157 10.34 -8.59 -27.36
N VAL A 158 9.78 -7.47 -26.91
CA VAL A 158 10.14 -6.15 -27.45
C VAL A 158 11.51 -5.76 -26.91
N GLN A 159 12.36 -5.17 -27.73
CA GLN A 159 13.66 -4.67 -27.28
C GLN A 159 13.57 -3.16 -27.10
N ALA A 160 14.13 -2.65 -25.99
CA ALA A 160 14.33 -1.23 -25.75
C ALA A 160 15.77 -1.04 -25.27
N GLN A 161 16.54 -0.19 -25.95
CA GLN A 161 17.98 0.00 -25.67
C GLN A 161 18.28 1.41 -25.16
N SER A 162 17.28 2.29 -25.18
CA SER A 162 17.40 3.69 -24.76
C SER A 162 16.12 4.21 -24.11
N GLU A 163 16.23 5.32 -23.38
CA GLU A 163 15.06 6.03 -22.83
C GLU A 163 14.10 6.52 -23.92
N ASP A 164 14.60 6.85 -25.10
CA ASP A 164 13.75 7.31 -26.21
C ASP A 164 12.92 6.16 -26.78
N ASP A 165 13.50 4.96 -26.90
CA ASP A 165 12.73 3.74 -27.23
C ASP A 165 11.62 3.50 -26.20
N LEU A 166 11.91 3.71 -24.91
CA LEU A 166 10.93 3.55 -23.84
C LEU A 166 9.79 4.58 -23.93
N LYS A 167 10.10 5.84 -24.24
CA LYS A 167 9.10 6.90 -24.44
C LYS A 167 8.17 6.55 -25.60
N ASP A 168 8.71 6.04 -26.71
CA ASP A 168 7.93 5.64 -27.88
C ASP A 168 7.03 4.43 -27.57
N ILE A 169 7.57 3.40 -26.91
CA ILE A 169 6.79 2.23 -26.46
C ILE A 169 5.64 2.67 -25.55
N TRP A 170 5.91 3.57 -24.59
CA TRP A 170 4.90 4.10 -23.68
C TRP A 170 3.84 4.95 -24.39
N SER A 171 4.25 5.75 -25.38
CA SER A 171 3.30 6.57 -26.17
C SER A 171 2.36 5.67 -26.98
N GLN A 172 2.91 4.69 -27.70
CA GLN A 172 2.11 3.73 -28.47
C GLN A 172 1.17 2.91 -27.58
N ALA A 173 1.64 2.47 -26.40
CA ALA A 173 0.78 1.76 -25.44
C ALA A 173 -0.36 2.65 -24.92
N LYS A 174 -0.13 3.95 -24.71
CA LYS A 174 -1.16 4.92 -24.32
C LYS A 174 -2.18 5.17 -25.43
N GLU A 175 -1.76 5.26 -26.68
CA GLU A 175 -2.66 5.45 -27.82
C GLU A 175 -3.63 4.27 -27.98
N LYS A 176 -3.11 3.03 -27.82
CA LYS A 176 -3.92 1.80 -27.85
C LYS A 176 -4.96 1.71 -26.72
N GLU A 177 -4.81 2.47 -25.63
CA GLU A 177 -5.81 2.54 -24.55
C GLU A 177 -7.08 3.33 -24.96
N GLY A 178 -7.08 4.00 -26.12
CA GLY A 178 -8.27 4.69 -26.63
C GLY A 178 -8.75 5.87 -25.78
N LYS A 179 -7.91 6.35 -24.84
CA LYS A 179 -8.25 7.49 -23.98
C LYS A 179 -8.31 8.76 -24.82
N LYS A 180 -9.37 9.55 -24.64
CA LYS A 180 -9.48 10.87 -25.27
C LYS A 180 -8.26 11.71 -24.91
N LEU A 181 -7.65 12.31 -25.92
CA LEU A 181 -6.61 13.32 -25.74
C LEU A 181 -7.22 14.47 -24.93
N ARG A 182 -6.77 14.62 -23.69
CA ARG A 182 -7.06 15.78 -22.84
C ARG A 182 -5.77 16.53 -22.59
N VAL A 183 -5.85 17.86 -22.51
CA VAL A 183 -4.73 18.67 -22.01
C VAL A 183 -4.47 18.23 -20.58
N LYS A 184 -3.24 17.77 -20.32
CA LYS A 184 -2.80 17.30 -19.02
C LYS A 184 -2.25 18.46 -18.21
N PHE A 185 -3.09 19.08 -17.40
CA PHE A 185 -2.67 20.13 -16.47
C PHE A 185 -1.89 19.58 -15.28
N GLU A 186 -1.93 18.28 -15.02
CA GLU A 186 -1.30 17.64 -13.86
C GLU A 186 0.22 17.91 -13.81
N LYS A 187 0.88 17.99 -14.97
CA LYS A 187 2.30 18.37 -15.05
C LYS A 187 2.53 19.81 -14.62
N VAL A 188 1.68 20.73 -15.07
CA VAL A 188 1.78 22.16 -14.72
C VAL A 188 1.55 22.36 -13.22
N PHE A 189 0.57 21.64 -12.66
CA PHE A 189 0.34 21.66 -11.21
C PHE A 189 1.54 21.09 -10.45
N ALA A 190 2.09 19.96 -10.87
CA ALA A 190 3.28 19.38 -10.24
C ALA A 190 4.46 20.36 -10.25
N ASP A 191 4.78 20.96 -11.41
CA ASP A 191 5.86 21.94 -11.54
C ASP A 191 5.63 23.15 -10.61
N HIS A 192 4.38 23.61 -10.50
CA HIS A 192 4.04 24.75 -9.64
C HIS A 192 4.12 24.41 -8.15
N PHE A 193 3.56 23.29 -7.72
CA PHE A 193 3.57 22.87 -6.32
C PHE A 193 4.97 22.51 -5.84
N LEU A 194 5.78 21.84 -6.67
CA LEU A 194 7.17 21.54 -6.33
C LEU A 194 8.01 22.80 -6.18
N LYS A 195 7.86 23.76 -7.11
CA LYS A 195 8.54 25.06 -6.98
C LYS A 195 8.13 25.76 -5.69
N LEU A 196 6.83 25.78 -5.38
CA LEU A 196 6.33 26.40 -4.16
C LEU A 196 6.94 25.73 -2.92
N TYR A 197 6.91 24.39 -2.88
CA TYR A 197 7.48 23.59 -1.81
C TYR A 197 8.98 23.87 -1.61
N ASP A 198 9.77 23.87 -2.68
CA ASP A 198 11.21 24.18 -2.62
C ASP A 198 11.50 25.59 -2.08
N GLU A 199 10.64 26.56 -2.43
CA GLU A 199 10.75 27.94 -1.93
C GLU A 199 10.35 28.09 -0.47
N THR A 200 9.57 27.16 0.09
CA THR A 200 9.05 27.23 1.47
C THR A 200 9.76 26.30 2.43
N LYS A 201 10.22 25.13 2.00
CA LYS A 201 10.76 24.07 2.88
C LYS A 201 11.95 24.50 3.74
N ASN A 202 12.77 25.43 3.24
CA ASN A 202 13.95 25.94 3.95
C ASN A 202 13.66 27.22 4.77
N LYS A 203 12.44 27.76 4.70
CA LYS A 203 12.07 28.95 5.46
C LYS A 203 11.66 28.53 6.86
N GLN A 204 12.45 28.87 7.86
CA GLN A 204 12.03 28.80 9.27
C GLN A 204 11.00 29.90 9.55
N VAL A 205 9.79 29.71 9.06
CA VAL A 205 8.65 30.60 9.28
C VAL A 205 7.54 29.81 9.98
N ASP A 206 6.87 30.46 10.92
CA ASP A 206 5.68 29.86 11.55
C ASP A 206 4.52 29.74 10.55
N GLU A 207 3.51 28.95 10.93
CA GLU A 207 2.35 28.66 10.09
C GLU A 207 1.63 29.94 9.61
N ASP A 208 1.47 30.92 10.51
CA ASP A 208 0.81 32.19 10.20
C ASP A 208 1.59 33.02 9.17
N THR A 209 2.92 33.04 9.29
CA THR A 209 3.81 33.71 8.33
C THR A 209 3.77 33.02 6.96
N LEU A 210 3.75 31.68 6.94
CA LEU A 210 3.62 30.92 5.69
C LEU A 210 2.26 31.20 5.02
N ARG A 211 1.15 31.19 5.78
CA ARG A 211 -0.19 31.53 5.28
C ARG A 211 -0.23 32.92 4.66
N HIS A 212 0.36 33.91 5.32
CA HIS A 212 0.41 35.28 4.82
C HIS A 212 1.28 35.41 3.55
N PHE A 213 2.43 34.73 3.50
CA PHE A 213 3.29 34.71 2.30
C PHE A 213 2.56 34.16 1.07
N LEU A 214 1.83 33.05 1.24
CA LEU A 214 1.04 32.44 0.17
C LEU A 214 -0.08 33.37 -0.31
N GLN A 215 -0.78 34.06 0.60
CA GLN A 215 -1.83 35.02 0.27
C GLN A 215 -1.31 36.31 -0.42
N GLN A 216 -0.06 36.69 -0.17
CA GLN A 216 0.55 37.85 -0.85
C GLN A 216 0.94 37.54 -2.30
N GLY A 217 1.33 36.29 -2.59
CA GLY A 217 1.64 35.82 -3.95
C GLY A 217 0.43 35.83 -4.89
N GLU A 218 -0.79 35.62 -4.37
CA GLU A 218 -2.04 35.67 -5.15
C GLU A 218 -2.43 37.10 -5.60
N ASN A 219 -1.97 38.14 -4.89
CA ASN A 219 -2.32 39.53 -5.18
C ASN A 219 -1.38 40.24 -6.18
N GLN A 220 -0.38 39.54 -6.73
CA GLN A 220 0.59 40.09 -7.69
C GLN A 220 0.50 39.50 -9.11
N THR A 221 -0.51 38.67 -9.39
CA THR A 221 -0.84 38.14 -10.73
C THR A 221 -2.22 38.59 -11.18
#